data_AF-A0AAC9RQJ1-F1
#
_entry.id   AF-A0AAC9RQJ1-F1
#
_cell.length_a   1.000
_cell.length_b   1.000
_cell.length_c   1.000
_cell.angle_alpha   90.00
_cell.angle_beta   90.00
_cell.angle_gamma   90.00
#
_symmetry.space_group_name_H-M   'P 1'
#
loop_
_entity.id
_entity.type
_entity.pdbx_description
1 polymer ?
#
loop_
_entity_poly.entity_id
_entity_poly.type
_entity_poly.pdbx_seq_one_letter_code
_entity_poly.pdbx_strand_id
1 'polypeptide(L)'
;MLLFNDKKILIQAKSYSKLGKDSKALEKLETGLNTLFLGAQKNEIERLIYTTNFPNPIGGTTSQHHIFIGDGIIERTFNEIPANYKKKVVKIIEELSEKYNKKYNTDILNISVINFDGDDYETRYRTILRIIREFLSNISVNPVYSKTLLEIWQSEFLFNATTSNVSIDLTKNQVIWPIIVINSQLLEDDKNFEKLIDEFQMDEEEIETVLYKYTTFIDKQSEKFSFVMKVNSDYEIYRKNKIGNRRRIKSFINDKWTDYIYLVNTDKIEEEVKQVIVKIILFKILNLKTMVKNLKKEVNLEI
;
A
#
# COMPACT_ATOMS: atom_id res chain seq x y z
N MET A 1 -13.65 -5.34 -2.91
CA MET A 1 -14.42 -4.23 -2.31
C MET A 1 -13.45 -3.44 -1.45
N LEU A 2 -13.47 -2.11 -1.51
CA LEU A 2 -12.64 -1.25 -0.67
C LEU A 2 -13.54 -0.57 0.38
N LEU A 3 -13.07 -0.52 1.61
CA LEU A 3 -13.66 0.27 2.68
C LEU A 3 -12.81 1.53 2.86
N PHE A 4 -13.40 2.69 2.64
CA PHE A 4 -12.75 4.00 2.79
C PHE A 4 -13.64 4.90 3.65
N ASN A 5 -13.17 5.27 4.85
CA ASN A 5 -13.94 6.04 5.84
C ASN A 5 -15.33 5.44 6.11
N ASP A 6 -15.39 4.13 6.37
CA ASP A 6 -16.62 3.33 6.55
C ASP A 6 -17.56 3.24 5.35
N LYS A 7 -17.18 3.83 4.23
CA LYS A 7 -17.94 3.78 2.98
C LYS A 7 -17.37 2.75 2.03
N LYS A 8 -18.26 1.99 1.40
CA LYS A 8 -17.88 0.91 0.48
C LYS A 8 -17.73 1.46 -0.94
N ILE A 9 -16.58 1.21 -1.53
CA ILE A 9 -16.27 1.48 -2.93
C ILE A 9 -16.09 0.14 -3.63
N LEU A 10 -16.79 -0.06 -4.75
CA LEU A 10 -16.56 -1.20 -5.63
C LEU A 10 -15.79 -0.76 -6.86
N ILE A 11 -14.69 -1.44 -7.13
CA ILE A 11 -13.87 -1.21 -8.30
C ILE A 11 -13.84 -2.49 -9.12
N GLN A 12 -14.09 -2.37 -10.42
CA GLN A 12 -13.96 -3.47 -11.36
C GLN A 12 -12.97 -3.08 -12.46
N ALA A 13 -11.79 -3.69 -12.40
CA ALA A 13 -10.79 -3.56 -13.44
C ALA A 13 -11.07 -4.55 -14.58
N LYS A 14 -10.92 -4.10 -15.83
CA LYS A 14 -10.87 -4.94 -17.03
C LYS A 14 -9.77 -4.43 -17.95
N SER A 15 -8.76 -5.27 -18.20
CA SER A 15 -7.64 -4.94 -19.09
C SER A 15 -7.74 -5.68 -20.43
N TYR A 16 -6.98 -5.20 -21.41
CA TYR A 16 -6.76 -5.87 -22.68
C TYR A 16 -5.31 -5.69 -23.14
N SER A 17 -4.65 -6.80 -23.48
CA SER A 17 -3.23 -6.79 -23.87
C SER A 17 -2.98 -6.36 -25.31
N LYS A 18 -3.98 -6.46 -26.19
CA LYS A 18 -3.87 -6.12 -27.62
C LYS A 18 -4.53 -4.77 -27.93
N LEU A 19 -4.02 -3.69 -27.32
CA LEU A 19 -4.52 -2.34 -27.58
C LEU A 19 -4.40 -1.96 -29.06
N GLY A 20 -5.22 -1.00 -29.52
CA GLY A 20 -5.33 -0.60 -30.93
C GLY A 20 -6.51 -1.21 -31.69
N LYS A 21 -7.28 -2.11 -31.04
CA LYS A 21 -8.61 -2.56 -31.50
C LYS A 21 -9.65 -2.28 -30.44
N ASP A 22 -10.23 -1.08 -30.49
CA ASP A 22 -11.27 -0.59 -29.55
C ASP A 22 -12.60 -1.36 -29.64
N SER A 23 -12.70 -2.36 -30.53
CA SER A 23 -13.90 -3.18 -30.70
C SER A 23 -14.29 -3.97 -29.45
N LYS A 24 -13.36 -4.23 -28.54
CA LYS A 24 -13.63 -4.92 -27.26
C LYS A 24 -13.88 -4.00 -26.08
N ALA A 25 -13.69 -2.68 -26.22
CA ALA A 25 -13.86 -1.75 -25.10
C ALA A 25 -15.30 -1.82 -24.55
N LEU A 26 -16.30 -1.81 -25.45
CA LEU A 26 -17.71 -1.87 -25.05
C LEU A 26 -18.08 -3.20 -24.38
N GLU A 27 -17.60 -4.33 -24.90
CA GLU A 27 -17.78 -5.67 -24.30
C GLU A 27 -17.20 -5.72 -22.87
N LYS A 28 -15.99 -5.16 -22.68
CA LYS A 28 -15.34 -5.11 -21.37
C LYS A 28 -16.04 -4.15 -20.42
N LEU A 29 -16.54 -3.02 -20.91
CA LEU A 29 -17.36 -2.09 -20.13
C LEU A 29 -18.64 -2.78 -19.65
N GLU A 30 -19.39 -3.42 -20.54
CA GLU A 30 -20.62 -4.16 -20.21
C GLU A 30 -20.36 -5.23 -19.15
N THR A 31 -19.33 -6.06 -19.37
CA THR A 31 -18.92 -7.09 -18.40
C THR A 31 -18.54 -6.47 -17.05
N GLY A 32 -17.85 -5.32 -17.07
CA GLY A 32 -17.43 -4.60 -15.87
C GLY A 32 -18.60 -4.04 -15.07
N LEU A 33 -19.52 -3.36 -15.74
CA LEU A 33 -20.74 -2.79 -15.14
C LEU A 33 -21.64 -3.89 -14.58
N ASN A 34 -21.80 -5.01 -15.30
CA ASN A 34 -22.55 -6.16 -14.80
C ASN A 34 -21.98 -6.66 -13.45
N THR A 35 -20.66 -6.84 -13.34
CA THR A 35 -20.03 -7.25 -12.07
C THR A 35 -20.21 -6.21 -10.96
N LEU A 36 -20.01 -4.92 -11.26
CA LEU A 36 -20.19 -3.84 -10.29
C LEU A 36 -21.61 -3.80 -9.73
N PHE A 37 -22.60 -3.85 -10.61
CA PHE A 37 -24.01 -3.78 -10.23
C PHE A 37 -24.48 -5.00 -9.45
N LEU A 38 -24.03 -6.21 -9.81
CA LEU A 38 -24.25 -7.41 -8.99
C LEU A 38 -23.63 -7.27 -7.59
N GLY A 39 -22.42 -6.72 -7.50
CA GLY A 39 -21.76 -6.46 -6.21
C GLY A 39 -22.50 -5.42 -5.36
N ALA A 40 -23.05 -4.39 -6.01
CA ALA A 40 -23.81 -3.32 -5.37
C ALA A 40 -25.20 -3.75 -4.89
N GLN A 41 -25.69 -4.93 -5.27
CA GLN A 41 -26.95 -5.45 -4.74
C GLN A 41 -26.84 -5.89 -3.28
N LYS A 42 -25.64 -6.28 -2.83
CA LYS A 42 -25.43 -6.89 -1.51
C LYS A 42 -25.00 -5.89 -0.44
N ASN A 43 -24.75 -4.64 -0.81
CA ASN A 43 -24.09 -3.66 0.05
C ASN A 43 -24.60 -2.25 -0.26
N GLU A 44 -24.63 -1.38 0.74
CA GLU A 44 -24.72 0.06 0.52
C GLU A 44 -23.37 0.55 -0.03
N ILE A 45 -23.37 1.02 -1.28
CA ILE A 45 -22.17 1.43 -2.01
C ILE A 45 -22.20 2.93 -2.23
N GLU A 46 -21.12 3.62 -1.87
CA GLU A 46 -20.96 5.05 -2.13
C GLU A 46 -20.50 5.31 -3.57
N ARG A 47 -19.62 4.46 -4.10
CA ARG A 47 -19.01 4.67 -5.41
C ARG A 47 -18.74 3.36 -6.14
N LEU A 48 -19.05 3.35 -7.43
CA LEU A 48 -18.76 2.29 -8.38
C LEU A 48 -17.71 2.82 -9.36
N ILE A 49 -16.60 2.10 -9.54
CA ILE A 49 -15.52 2.52 -10.45
C ILE A 49 -15.26 1.40 -11.44
N TYR A 50 -15.55 1.66 -12.72
CA TYR A 50 -15.06 0.82 -13.81
C TYR A 50 -13.69 1.33 -14.25
N THR A 51 -12.67 0.47 -14.18
CA THR A 51 -11.29 0.84 -14.53
C THR A 51 -10.78 0.01 -15.69
N THR A 52 -10.11 0.63 -16.66
CA THR A 52 -9.54 -0.07 -17.81
C THR A 52 -8.25 0.56 -18.32
N ASN A 53 -7.55 -0.16 -19.20
CA ASN A 53 -6.41 0.34 -19.98
C ASN A 53 -6.79 0.72 -21.42
N PHE A 54 -8.08 0.65 -21.80
CA PHE A 54 -8.53 1.19 -23.07
C PHE A 54 -8.48 2.73 -23.04
N PRO A 55 -7.81 3.38 -24.02
CA PRO A 55 -7.83 4.84 -24.14
C PRO A 55 -9.24 5.39 -24.40
N ASN A 56 -10.13 4.59 -25.00
CA ASN A 56 -11.57 4.88 -25.11
C ASN A 56 -12.37 3.79 -24.38
N PRO A 57 -12.67 3.96 -23.08
CA PRO A 57 -13.34 2.95 -22.27
C PRO A 57 -14.79 2.67 -22.69
N ILE A 58 -15.41 3.57 -23.46
CA ILE A 58 -16.82 3.47 -23.91
C ILE A 58 -16.89 3.01 -25.39
N GLY A 59 -15.75 2.90 -26.07
CA GLY A 59 -15.62 2.58 -27.48
C GLY A 59 -16.24 3.64 -28.41
N GLY A 60 -15.89 3.61 -29.70
CA GLY A 60 -16.37 4.60 -30.67
C GLY A 60 -15.27 5.08 -31.62
N THR A 61 -15.51 6.20 -32.30
CA THR A 61 -14.55 6.81 -33.23
C THR A 61 -13.43 7.55 -32.51
N THR A 62 -12.27 7.71 -33.15
CA THR A 62 -11.05 8.24 -32.52
C THR A 62 -11.14 9.69 -32.01
N SER A 63 -12.08 10.47 -32.54
CA SER A 63 -12.40 11.83 -32.06
C SER A 63 -12.84 11.89 -30.59
N GLN A 64 -13.14 10.73 -30.00
CA GLN A 64 -13.73 10.55 -28.69
C GLN A 64 -12.72 10.25 -27.57
N HIS A 65 -11.45 10.02 -27.90
CA HIS A 65 -10.43 9.66 -26.90
C HIS A 65 -10.09 10.80 -25.93
N HIS A 66 -10.24 12.07 -26.34
CA HIS A 66 -9.66 13.22 -25.63
C HIS A 66 -10.13 13.38 -24.16
N ILE A 67 -11.33 12.92 -23.80
CA ILE A 67 -11.85 13.07 -22.43
C ILE A 67 -11.19 12.14 -21.40
N PHE A 68 -10.57 11.06 -21.87
CA PHE A 68 -9.86 10.04 -21.08
C PHE A 68 -8.35 9.99 -21.38
N ILE A 69 -7.84 10.86 -22.24
CA ILE A 69 -6.40 11.00 -22.51
C ILE A 69 -5.77 11.90 -21.44
N GLY A 70 -4.65 11.44 -20.88
CA GLY A 70 -3.83 12.24 -19.98
C GLY A 70 -2.70 11.40 -19.38
N ASP A 71 -1.87 12.06 -18.59
CA ASP A 71 -0.89 11.39 -17.75
C ASP A 71 -1.55 10.97 -16.42
N GLY A 72 -1.36 9.71 -16.03
CA GLY A 72 -1.85 9.18 -14.75
C GLY A 72 -3.13 8.37 -14.85
N ILE A 73 -3.90 8.41 -13.76
CA ILE A 73 -5.23 7.81 -13.67
C ILE A 73 -6.24 8.90 -14.03
N ILE A 74 -6.98 8.70 -15.12
CA ILE A 74 -8.00 9.63 -15.56
C ILE A 74 -9.36 9.07 -15.18
N GLU A 75 -9.94 9.60 -14.10
CA GLU A 75 -11.28 9.28 -13.63
C GLU A 75 -12.28 10.36 -14.04
N ARG A 76 -13.46 9.93 -14.48
CA ARG A 76 -14.62 10.78 -14.77
C ARG A 76 -15.83 10.20 -14.07
N THR A 77 -16.56 11.06 -13.37
CA THR A 77 -17.92 10.73 -12.94
C THR A 77 -18.79 10.53 -14.18
N PHE A 78 -19.86 9.75 -14.04
CA PHE A 78 -20.80 9.55 -15.12
C PHE A 78 -21.30 10.90 -15.66
N ASN A 79 -21.56 11.87 -14.78
CA ASN A 79 -22.09 13.19 -15.15
C ASN A 79 -21.13 14.05 -15.98
N GLU A 80 -19.81 13.87 -15.88
CA GLU A 80 -18.81 14.59 -16.69
C GLU A 80 -18.69 14.06 -18.12
N ILE A 81 -19.25 12.89 -18.42
CA ILE A 81 -19.17 12.30 -19.77
C ILE A 81 -20.13 13.05 -20.72
N PRO A 82 -19.70 13.42 -21.95
CA PRO A 82 -20.59 14.09 -22.91
C PRO A 82 -21.81 13.23 -23.29
N ALA A 83 -22.96 13.87 -23.52
CA ALA A 83 -24.24 13.19 -23.71
C ALA A 83 -24.24 12.15 -24.85
N ASN A 84 -23.55 12.43 -25.97
CA ASN A 84 -23.43 11.51 -27.09
C ASN A 84 -22.61 10.25 -26.78
N TYR A 85 -21.76 10.28 -25.75
CA TYR A 85 -20.92 9.16 -25.31
C TYR A 85 -21.66 8.35 -24.24
N LYS A 86 -22.41 9.05 -23.36
CA LYS A 86 -23.27 8.45 -22.35
C LYS A 86 -24.30 7.48 -22.93
N LYS A 87 -24.83 7.73 -24.13
CA LYS A 87 -25.90 6.90 -24.75
C LYS A 87 -25.60 5.40 -24.73
N LYS A 88 -24.36 4.99 -25.03
CA LYS A 88 -23.97 3.57 -25.00
C LYS A 88 -23.97 3.00 -23.59
N VAL A 89 -23.47 3.77 -22.63
CA VAL A 89 -23.43 3.40 -21.21
C VAL A 89 -24.84 3.31 -20.64
N VAL A 90 -25.72 4.28 -20.95
CA VAL A 90 -27.13 4.28 -20.56
C VAL A 90 -27.82 3.03 -21.08
N LYS A 91 -27.65 2.68 -22.36
CA LYS A 91 -28.23 1.47 -22.94
C LYS A 91 -27.81 0.21 -22.19
N ILE A 92 -26.51 0.06 -21.89
CA ILE A 92 -26.01 -1.06 -21.09
C ILE A 92 -26.68 -1.09 -19.70
N ILE A 93 -26.82 0.07 -19.06
CA ILE A 93 -27.42 0.16 -17.73
C ILE A 93 -28.91 -0.20 -17.77
N GLU A 94 -29.65 0.23 -18.79
CA GLU A 94 -31.06 -0.10 -19.01
C GLU A 94 -31.24 -1.62 -19.19
N GLU A 95 -30.46 -2.24 -20.07
CA GLU A 95 -30.47 -3.69 -20.29
C GLU A 95 -30.16 -4.47 -19.00
N LEU A 96 -29.17 -4.02 -18.22
CA LEU A 96 -28.86 -4.61 -16.92
C LEU A 96 -29.96 -4.35 -15.88
N SER A 97 -30.62 -3.19 -15.93
CA SER A 97 -31.72 -2.85 -15.02
C SER A 97 -32.93 -3.74 -15.26
N GLU A 98 -33.26 -3.99 -16.53
CA GLU A 98 -34.31 -4.93 -16.94
C GLU A 98 -33.95 -6.36 -16.54
N LYS A 99 -32.74 -6.82 -16.88
CA LYS A 99 -32.25 -8.17 -16.58
C LYS A 99 -32.34 -8.54 -15.10
N TYR A 100 -32.08 -7.58 -14.21
CA TYR A 100 -32.09 -7.79 -12.76
C TYR A 100 -33.29 -7.18 -12.04
N ASN A 101 -34.27 -6.64 -12.78
CA ASN A 101 -35.44 -5.94 -12.25
C ASN A 101 -35.09 -4.92 -11.14
N LYS A 102 -34.06 -4.09 -11.38
CA LYS A 102 -33.54 -3.13 -10.40
C LYS A 102 -33.05 -1.87 -11.09
N LYS A 103 -33.40 -0.70 -10.54
CA LYS A 103 -32.85 0.58 -11.01
C LYS A 103 -31.47 0.82 -10.41
N TYR A 104 -30.49 1.12 -11.26
CA TYR A 104 -29.14 1.50 -10.83
C TYR A 104 -28.98 3.02 -10.77
N ASN A 105 -28.37 3.50 -9.69
CA ASN A 105 -28.01 4.91 -9.55
C ASN A 105 -26.71 5.18 -10.31
N THR A 106 -26.76 6.04 -11.31
CA THR A 106 -25.60 6.42 -12.13
C THR A 106 -24.77 7.54 -11.50
N ASP A 107 -25.29 8.27 -10.53
CA ASP A 107 -24.58 9.38 -9.88
C ASP A 107 -23.36 8.90 -9.07
N ILE A 108 -23.35 7.61 -8.70
CA ILE A 108 -22.25 6.97 -8.00
C ILE A 108 -21.28 6.23 -8.94
N LEU A 109 -21.51 6.27 -10.26
CA LEU A 109 -20.69 5.57 -11.26
C LEU A 109 -19.58 6.46 -11.79
N ASN A 110 -18.35 5.95 -11.73
CA ASN A 110 -17.16 6.57 -12.28
C ASN A 110 -16.50 5.61 -13.31
N ILE A 111 -15.95 6.20 -14.36
CA ILE A 111 -15.15 5.50 -15.38
C ILE A 111 -13.72 6.01 -15.28
N SER A 112 -12.78 5.09 -15.14
CA SER A 112 -11.36 5.37 -14.94
C SER A 112 -10.52 4.70 -16.02
N VAL A 113 -9.53 5.43 -16.53
CA VAL A 113 -8.50 4.90 -17.43
C VAL A 113 -7.14 4.96 -16.75
N ILE A 114 -6.39 3.87 -16.83
CA ILE A 114 -5.00 3.76 -16.37
C ILE A 114 -4.16 3.36 -17.58
N ASN A 115 -3.16 4.16 -17.92
CA ASN A 115 -2.17 3.77 -18.93
C ASN A 115 -1.39 2.56 -18.40
N PHE A 116 -1.67 1.39 -18.98
CA PHE A 116 -1.13 0.09 -18.59
C PHE A 116 -1.02 -0.82 -19.83
N ASP A 117 0.13 -0.77 -20.50
CA ASP A 117 0.37 -1.47 -21.75
C ASP A 117 1.87 -1.65 -22.06
N GLY A 118 2.17 -2.46 -23.07
CA GLY A 118 3.54 -2.76 -23.47
C GLY A 118 4.18 -3.94 -22.73
N ASP A 119 5.20 -4.49 -23.38
CA ASP A 119 5.95 -5.64 -22.87
C ASP A 119 6.98 -5.23 -21.82
N ASP A 120 7.59 -4.05 -21.99
CA ASP A 120 8.53 -3.45 -21.07
C ASP A 120 7.88 -3.14 -19.71
N TYR A 121 8.54 -3.55 -18.62
CA TYR A 121 8.02 -3.42 -17.26
C TYR A 121 7.84 -1.97 -16.85
N GLU A 122 8.85 -1.12 -17.09
CA GLU A 122 8.80 0.30 -16.69
C GLU A 122 7.71 1.04 -17.45
N THR A 123 7.53 0.76 -18.75
CA THR A 123 6.46 1.35 -19.57
C THR A 123 5.08 0.92 -19.07
N ARG A 124 4.88 -0.39 -18.88
CA ARG A 124 3.59 -0.95 -18.44
C ARG A 124 3.16 -0.47 -17.06
N TYR A 125 4.11 -0.39 -16.12
CA TYR A 125 3.84 0.00 -14.74
C TYR A 125 4.11 1.48 -14.46
N ARG A 126 4.49 2.29 -15.46
CA ARG A 126 4.91 3.70 -15.30
C ARG A 126 3.95 4.51 -14.43
N THR A 127 2.65 4.44 -14.73
CA THR A 127 1.61 5.18 -14.00
C THR A 127 1.56 4.77 -12.53
N ILE A 128 1.59 3.47 -12.27
CA ILE A 128 1.52 2.90 -10.92
C ILE A 128 2.79 3.23 -10.14
N LEU A 129 3.96 3.02 -10.73
CA LEU A 129 5.25 3.34 -10.12
C LEU A 129 5.36 4.81 -9.78
N ARG A 130 4.86 5.72 -10.62
CA ARG A 130 4.83 7.15 -10.32
C ARG A 130 4.02 7.45 -9.05
N ILE A 131 2.80 6.92 -8.95
CA ILE A 131 1.94 7.11 -7.76
C ILE A 131 2.64 6.58 -6.51
N ILE A 132 3.29 5.42 -6.62
CA ILE A 132 4.04 4.84 -5.50
C ILE A 132 5.23 5.74 -5.12
N ARG A 133 6.00 6.24 -6.08
CA ARG A 133 7.15 7.14 -5.83
C ARG A 133 6.71 8.45 -5.16
N GLU A 134 5.61 9.04 -5.60
CA GLU A 134 5.02 10.25 -5.00
C GLU A 134 4.58 9.96 -3.56
N PHE A 135 3.86 8.87 -3.34
CA PHE A 135 3.45 8.44 -2.01
C PHE A 135 4.64 8.20 -1.07
N LEU A 136 5.68 7.47 -1.51
CA LEU A 136 6.90 7.24 -0.75
C LEU A 136 7.61 8.56 -0.39
N SER A 137 7.67 9.50 -1.33
CA SER A 137 8.24 10.84 -1.10
C SER A 137 7.48 11.58 0.00
N ASN A 138 6.14 11.56 -0.03
CA ASN A 138 5.29 12.22 0.96
C ASN A 138 5.50 11.67 2.38
N ILE A 139 5.83 10.38 2.50
CA ILE A 139 6.10 9.74 3.78
C ILE A 139 7.59 9.73 4.16
N SER A 140 8.44 10.42 3.39
CA SER A 140 9.89 10.50 3.62
C SER A 140 10.63 9.15 3.52
N VAL A 141 10.14 8.28 2.63
CA VAL A 141 10.81 7.03 2.24
C VAL A 141 11.43 7.21 0.85
N ASN A 142 12.60 6.59 0.63
CA ASN A 142 13.30 6.71 -0.66
C ASN A 142 12.45 6.12 -1.80
N PRO A 143 12.11 6.91 -2.86
CA PRO A 143 11.31 6.43 -3.98
C PRO A 143 11.92 5.28 -4.79
N VAL A 144 13.23 5.03 -4.64
CA VAL A 144 13.92 3.87 -5.26
C VAL A 144 13.23 2.55 -4.92
N TYR A 145 12.61 2.45 -3.75
CA TYR A 145 11.89 1.25 -3.32
C TYR A 145 10.54 1.02 -4.00
N SER A 146 10.11 1.90 -4.92
CA SER A 146 8.79 1.80 -5.56
C SER A 146 8.56 0.48 -6.29
N LYS A 147 9.60 -0.04 -6.93
CA LYS A 147 9.52 -1.29 -7.70
C LYS A 147 9.39 -2.50 -6.78
N THR A 148 10.28 -2.61 -5.79
CA THR A 148 10.23 -3.66 -4.77
C THR A 148 8.90 -3.68 -4.04
N LEU A 149 8.38 -2.51 -3.68
CA LEU A 149 7.09 -2.40 -3.00
C LEU A 149 5.93 -2.87 -3.90
N LEU A 150 5.94 -2.50 -5.18
CA LEU A 150 4.94 -2.98 -6.15
C LEU A 150 4.99 -4.50 -6.30
N GLU A 151 6.17 -5.10 -6.36
CA GLU A 151 6.35 -6.55 -6.46
C GLU A 151 5.81 -7.28 -5.22
N ILE A 152 6.07 -6.76 -4.01
CA ILE A 152 5.52 -7.31 -2.76
C ILE A 152 4.00 -7.27 -2.79
N TRP A 153 3.41 -6.10 -3.06
CA TRP A 153 1.96 -5.96 -3.11
C TRP A 153 1.33 -6.86 -4.18
N GLN A 154 1.93 -6.94 -5.37
CA GLN A 154 1.44 -7.85 -6.41
C GLN A 154 1.46 -9.30 -5.95
N SER A 155 2.53 -9.73 -5.27
CA SER A 155 2.63 -11.08 -4.72
C SER A 155 1.52 -11.35 -3.69
N GLU A 156 1.29 -10.41 -2.77
CA GLU A 156 0.21 -10.52 -1.76
C GLU A 156 -1.17 -10.56 -2.41
N PHE A 157 -1.46 -9.66 -3.36
CA PHE A 157 -2.74 -9.64 -4.07
C PHE A 157 -2.94 -10.87 -4.95
N LEU A 158 -1.90 -11.37 -5.63
CA LEU A 158 -1.96 -12.56 -6.48
C LEU A 158 -2.14 -13.84 -5.66
N PHE A 159 -1.42 -13.97 -4.54
CA PHE A 159 -1.62 -15.08 -3.61
C PHE A 159 -3.08 -15.14 -3.15
N ASN A 160 -3.67 -13.99 -2.81
CA ASN A 160 -5.08 -13.95 -2.43
C ASN A 160 -6.00 -14.32 -3.61
N ALA A 161 -5.69 -13.90 -4.83
CA ALA A 161 -6.48 -14.19 -6.02
C ALA A 161 -6.46 -15.67 -6.47
N THR A 162 -5.43 -16.45 -6.10
CA THR A 162 -5.35 -17.88 -6.44
C THR A 162 -6.05 -18.78 -5.43
N THR A 163 -6.46 -18.24 -4.27
CA THR A 163 -7.25 -18.99 -3.29
C THR A 163 -8.74 -18.92 -3.62
N SER A 164 -9.46 -20.03 -3.43
CA SER A 164 -10.93 -20.07 -3.57
C SER A 164 -11.66 -19.41 -2.39
N ASN A 165 -10.92 -18.92 -1.39
CA ASN A 165 -11.49 -18.30 -0.21
C ASN A 165 -11.89 -16.85 -0.51
N VAL A 166 -13.19 -16.61 -0.65
CA VAL A 166 -13.77 -15.28 -0.88
C VAL A 166 -13.83 -14.40 0.36
N SER A 167 -13.35 -14.89 1.51
CA SER A 167 -13.34 -14.17 2.80
C SER A 167 -11.99 -13.55 3.14
N ILE A 168 -11.05 -13.49 2.18
CA ILE A 168 -9.76 -12.87 2.41
C ILE A 168 -9.92 -11.35 2.33
N ASP A 169 -9.77 -10.72 3.49
CA ASP A 169 -9.71 -9.27 3.63
C ASP A 169 -8.27 -8.83 3.87
N LEU A 170 -7.83 -7.79 3.16
CA LEU A 170 -6.58 -7.10 3.43
C LEU A 170 -6.87 -5.85 4.25
N THR A 171 -6.31 -5.80 5.46
CA THR A 171 -6.34 -4.62 6.30
C THR A 171 -5.33 -3.59 5.82
N LYS A 172 -5.62 -2.33 6.10
CA LYS A 172 -4.69 -1.22 5.82
C LYS A 172 -3.33 -1.44 6.47
N ASN A 173 -3.29 -2.01 7.67
CA ASN A 173 -2.06 -2.36 8.38
C ASN A 173 -1.20 -3.37 7.61
N GLN A 174 -1.81 -4.39 7.00
CA GLN A 174 -1.10 -5.35 6.15
C GLN A 174 -0.51 -4.66 4.92
N VAL A 175 -1.28 -3.80 4.24
CA VAL A 175 -0.82 -3.10 3.03
C VAL A 175 0.33 -2.12 3.32
N ILE A 176 0.33 -1.46 4.47
CA ILE A 176 1.41 -0.52 4.83
C ILE A 176 2.65 -1.20 5.40
N TRP A 177 2.55 -2.43 5.90
CA TRP A 177 3.65 -3.10 6.59
C TRP A 177 4.91 -3.25 5.74
N PRO A 178 4.84 -3.65 4.45
CA PRO A 178 6.01 -3.71 3.58
C PRO A 178 6.81 -2.41 3.52
N ILE A 179 6.17 -1.24 3.63
CA ILE A 179 6.85 0.05 3.66
C ILE A 179 7.68 0.20 4.93
N ILE A 180 7.10 -0.18 6.07
CA ILE A 180 7.79 -0.16 7.36
C ILE A 180 8.98 -1.11 7.29
N VAL A 181 8.79 -2.34 6.81
CA VAL A 181 9.87 -3.33 6.65
C VAL A 181 11.01 -2.77 5.82
N ILE A 182 10.73 -2.33 4.59
CA ILE A 182 11.74 -1.78 3.66
C ILE A 182 12.52 -0.65 4.32
N ASN A 183 11.84 0.32 4.92
CA ASN A 183 12.49 1.47 5.54
C ASN A 183 13.19 1.13 6.88
N SER A 184 12.92 -0.07 7.43
CA SER A 184 13.52 -0.56 8.68
C SER A 184 14.70 -1.48 8.43
N GLN A 185 14.96 -1.94 7.19
CA GLN A 185 16.03 -2.89 6.91
C GLN A 185 17.35 -2.41 7.50
N LEU A 186 18.06 -3.33 8.15
CA LEU A 186 19.48 -3.14 8.44
C LEU A 186 20.24 -3.58 7.19
N LEU A 187 20.95 -2.63 6.59
CA LEU A 187 21.92 -2.91 5.54
C LEU A 187 23.32 -2.88 6.17
N GLU A 188 24.24 -3.65 5.60
CA GLU A 188 25.64 -3.71 6.07
C GLU A 188 26.32 -2.33 6.06
N ASP A 189 25.92 -1.45 5.14
CA ASP A 189 26.44 -0.09 4.98
C ASP A 189 25.69 0.98 5.79
N ASP A 190 24.80 0.58 6.70
CA ASP A 190 24.15 1.54 7.59
C ASP A 190 25.16 2.12 8.57
N LYS A 191 25.58 3.37 8.35
CA LYS A 191 26.52 4.10 9.21
C LYS A 191 26.16 4.13 10.70
N ASN A 192 24.89 3.93 11.06
CA ASN A 192 24.50 3.81 12.47
C ASN A 192 24.68 2.39 12.99
N PHE A 193 24.53 1.37 12.12
CA PHE A 193 24.89 0.00 12.44
C PHE A 193 26.40 -0.15 12.57
N GLU A 194 27.20 0.42 11.66
CA GLU A 194 28.67 0.48 11.78
C GLU A 194 29.12 1.05 13.14
N LYS A 195 28.52 2.17 13.57
CA LYS A 195 28.81 2.76 14.90
C LYS A 195 28.45 1.85 16.07
N LEU A 196 27.42 1.02 15.92
CA LEU A 196 27.03 0.06 16.95
C LEU A 196 27.99 -1.13 16.95
N ILE A 197 28.42 -1.61 15.79
CA ILE A 197 29.47 -2.63 15.66
C ILE A 197 30.74 -2.15 16.39
N ASP A 198 31.19 -0.93 16.13
CA ASP A 198 32.36 -0.34 16.79
C ASP A 198 32.15 -0.15 18.31
N GLU A 199 30.97 0.32 18.74
CA GLU A 199 30.65 0.58 20.15
C GLU A 199 30.61 -0.71 20.98
N PHE A 200 30.18 -1.82 20.37
CA PHE A 200 30.04 -3.12 21.03
C PHE A 200 31.18 -4.11 20.72
N GLN A 201 32.14 -3.73 19.87
CA GLN A 201 33.28 -4.57 19.46
C GLN A 201 32.82 -5.94 18.92
N MET A 202 31.77 -5.93 18.09
CA MET A 202 31.18 -7.16 17.58
C MET A 202 32.10 -7.85 16.57
N ASP A 203 32.16 -9.17 16.60
CA ASP A 203 32.79 -9.97 15.56
C ASP A 203 31.84 -10.27 14.36
N GLU A 204 32.37 -10.87 13.29
CA GLU A 204 31.60 -11.16 12.08
C GLU A 204 30.43 -12.13 12.32
N GLU A 205 30.57 -13.13 13.20
CA GLU A 205 29.52 -14.11 13.50
C GLU A 205 28.38 -13.46 14.32
N GLU A 206 28.72 -12.56 15.22
CA GLU A 206 27.77 -11.73 15.96
C GLU A 206 27.02 -10.78 15.03
N ILE A 207 27.71 -10.14 14.08
CA ILE A 207 27.10 -9.24 13.09
C ILE A 207 26.06 -10.00 12.26
N GLU A 208 26.42 -11.16 11.69
CA GLU A 208 25.50 -12.00 10.93
C GLU A 208 24.30 -12.43 11.77
N THR A 209 24.54 -12.82 13.02
CA THR A 209 23.47 -13.21 13.96
C THR A 209 22.52 -12.05 14.22
N VAL A 210 23.04 -10.85 14.44
CA VAL A 210 22.22 -9.65 14.65
C VAL A 210 21.39 -9.31 13.41
N LEU A 211 21.99 -9.34 12.21
CA LEU A 211 21.29 -9.07 10.95
C LEU A 211 20.17 -10.08 10.70
N TYR A 212 20.45 -11.36 10.87
CA TYR A 212 19.48 -12.43 10.69
C TYR A 212 18.32 -12.32 11.69
N LYS A 213 18.61 -12.10 12.97
CA LYS A 213 17.59 -11.99 14.02
C LYS A 213 16.76 -10.72 13.87
N TYR A 214 17.38 -9.60 13.49
CA TYR A 214 16.68 -8.36 13.21
C TYR A 214 15.74 -8.51 12.01
N THR A 215 16.21 -9.09 10.91
CA THR A 215 15.40 -9.34 9.72
C THR A 215 14.23 -10.26 10.06
N THR A 216 14.50 -11.36 10.78
CA THR A 216 13.46 -12.28 11.27
C THR A 216 12.46 -11.58 12.20
N PHE A 217 12.93 -10.67 13.06
CA PHE A 217 12.07 -9.87 13.93
C PHE A 217 11.16 -8.97 13.10
N ILE A 218 11.69 -8.20 12.16
CA ILE A 218 10.90 -7.32 11.30
C ILE A 218 9.93 -8.13 10.43
N ASP A 219 10.33 -9.26 9.84
CA ASP A 219 9.47 -10.06 8.98
C ASP A 219 8.31 -10.71 9.76
N LYS A 220 8.57 -11.20 10.98
CA LYS A 220 7.56 -11.87 11.83
C LYS A 220 6.63 -10.91 12.57
N GLN A 221 6.94 -9.61 12.64
CA GLN A 221 6.13 -8.62 13.36
C GLN A 221 5.14 -7.85 12.48
N SER A 222 4.81 -8.36 11.27
CA SER A 222 3.68 -7.86 10.46
C SER A 222 2.36 -7.75 11.25
N GLU A 223 2.23 -8.49 12.34
CA GLU A 223 1.08 -8.50 13.23
C GLU A 223 1.14 -7.49 14.40
N LYS A 224 2.26 -6.78 14.63
CA LYS A 224 2.43 -5.92 15.83
C LYS A 224 2.81 -4.48 15.53
N PHE A 225 2.03 -3.80 14.68
CA PHE A 225 2.02 -2.32 14.63
C PHE A 225 1.90 -1.70 16.04
N SER A 226 1.15 -2.35 16.93
CA SER A 226 1.01 -2.01 18.35
C SER A 226 2.36 -1.91 19.09
N PHE A 227 3.37 -2.68 18.69
CA PHE A 227 4.71 -2.64 19.28
C PHE A 227 5.48 -1.37 18.87
N VAL A 228 5.53 -1.07 17.57
CA VAL A 228 6.12 0.18 17.05
C VAL A 228 5.46 1.40 17.72
N MET A 229 4.15 1.32 17.92
CA MET A 229 3.36 2.34 18.63
C MET A 229 3.73 2.46 20.12
N LYS A 230 3.89 1.33 20.81
CA LYS A 230 4.30 1.28 22.23
C LYS A 230 5.67 1.93 22.41
N VAL A 231 6.68 1.53 21.63
CA VAL A 231 8.05 2.09 21.73
C VAL A 231 8.05 3.60 21.51
N ASN A 232 7.32 4.08 20.50
CA ASN A 232 7.18 5.52 20.25
C ASN A 232 6.50 6.26 21.41
N SER A 233 5.48 5.65 22.02
CA SER A 233 4.75 6.25 23.15
C SER A 233 5.61 6.29 24.42
N ASP A 234 6.28 5.18 24.74
CA ASP A 234 7.19 5.07 25.88
C ASP A 234 8.34 6.10 25.76
N TYR A 235 8.88 6.29 24.55
CA TYR A 235 9.89 7.33 24.29
C TYR A 235 9.35 8.75 24.49
N GLU A 236 8.12 9.06 24.06
CA GLU A 236 7.55 10.39 24.27
C GLU A 236 7.34 10.69 25.75
N ILE A 237 6.88 9.72 26.54
CA ILE A 237 6.74 9.84 28.00
C ILE A 237 8.12 10.08 28.62
N TYR A 238 9.11 9.26 28.28
CA TYR A 238 10.48 9.40 28.76
C TYR A 238 11.07 10.78 28.44
N ARG A 239 10.91 11.24 27.19
CA ARG A 239 11.42 12.53 26.71
C ARG A 239 10.81 13.71 27.46
N LYS A 240 9.50 13.68 27.74
CA LYS A 240 8.81 14.73 28.51
C LYS A 240 9.36 14.86 29.93
N ASN A 241 9.77 13.74 30.53
CA ASN A 241 10.26 13.67 31.91
C ASN A 241 11.78 13.89 32.07
N LYS A 242 12.50 14.22 30.98
CA LYS A 242 13.95 14.47 31.00
C LYS A 242 14.27 15.87 30.46
N ILE A 243 15.50 16.36 30.65
CA ILE A 243 15.98 17.67 30.16
C ILE A 243 17.33 17.47 29.45
N GLY A 244 17.62 18.30 28.44
CA GLY A 244 18.91 18.33 27.75
C GLY A 244 19.23 17.04 27.00
N ASN A 245 20.49 16.58 27.05
CA ASN A 245 20.95 15.39 26.34
C ASN A 245 20.24 14.10 26.77
N ARG A 246 19.69 14.04 28.00
CA ARG A 246 18.89 12.91 28.48
C ARG A 246 17.54 12.76 27.77
N ARG A 247 17.14 13.72 26.91
CA ARG A 247 15.97 13.60 26.01
C ARG A 247 16.25 12.82 24.73
N ARG A 248 17.52 12.55 24.41
CA ARG A 248 17.92 11.95 23.13
C ARG A 248 17.54 10.47 23.08
N ILE A 249 17.31 9.97 21.87
CA ILE A 249 17.02 8.56 21.57
C ILE A 249 18.05 7.62 22.23
N LYS A 250 19.36 7.94 22.11
CA LYS A 250 20.44 7.14 22.73
C LYS A 250 20.28 6.99 24.24
N SER A 251 19.85 8.03 24.96
CA SER A 251 19.63 7.95 26.41
C SER A 251 18.44 7.07 26.77
N PHE A 252 17.34 7.17 26.03
CA PHE A 252 16.19 6.28 26.22
C PHE A 252 16.59 4.82 26.02
N ILE A 253 17.27 4.53 24.91
CA ILE A 253 17.69 3.16 24.58
C ILE A 253 18.60 2.59 25.68
N ASN A 254 19.61 3.34 26.12
CA ASN A 254 20.51 2.88 27.17
C ASN A 254 19.80 2.69 28.52
N ASP A 255 18.83 3.53 28.86
CA ASP A 255 18.10 3.45 30.14
C ASP A 255 17.00 2.38 30.13
N LYS A 256 16.47 2.00 28.96
CA LYS A 256 15.21 1.26 28.84
C LYS A 256 15.24 -0.01 28.02
N TRP A 257 16.37 -0.38 27.41
CA TRP A 257 16.45 -1.58 26.58
C TRP A 257 16.02 -2.87 27.31
N THR A 258 16.31 -3.01 28.60
CA THR A 258 15.93 -4.18 29.41
C THR A 258 14.42 -4.40 29.45
N ASP A 259 13.63 -3.32 29.40
CA ASP A 259 12.17 -3.37 29.41
C ASP A 259 11.61 -4.04 28.13
N TYR A 260 12.47 -4.28 27.13
CA TYR A 260 12.14 -4.84 25.82
C TYR A 260 12.90 -6.14 25.52
N ILE A 261 13.63 -6.72 26.47
CA ILE A 261 14.46 -7.91 26.23
C ILE A 261 13.63 -9.14 25.83
N TYR A 262 12.39 -9.21 26.30
CA TYR A 262 11.42 -10.26 25.96
C TYR A 262 11.12 -10.37 24.45
N LEU A 263 11.46 -9.35 23.67
CA LEU A 263 11.29 -9.34 22.22
C LEU A 263 12.26 -10.28 21.50
N VAL A 264 13.43 -10.52 22.10
CA VAL A 264 14.48 -11.39 21.59
C VAL A 264 14.42 -12.68 22.39
N ASN A 265 13.35 -13.45 22.18
CA ASN A 265 13.20 -14.72 22.88
C ASN A 265 13.96 -15.83 22.14
N THR A 266 15.14 -16.15 22.64
CA THR A 266 15.99 -17.21 22.10
C THR A 266 16.83 -17.80 23.23
N ASP A 267 16.58 -19.07 23.57
CA ASP A 267 17.24 -19.81 24.65
C ASP A 267 18.74 -20.09 24.42
N LYS A 268 19.39 -19.44 23.43
CA LYS A 268 20.76 -19.73 22.98
C LYS A 268 21.59 -18.51 22.56
N ILE A 269 21.21 -17.29 22.96
CA ILE A 269 21.99 -16.08 22.64
C ILE A 269 22.62 -15.52 23.92
N GLU A 270 23.88 -15.11 23.84
CA GLU A 270 24.58 -14.44 24.93
C GLU A 270 23.91 -13.10 25.28
N GLU A 271 24.00 -12.71 26.54
CA GLU A 271 23.27 -11.54 27.05
C GLU A 271 23.75 -10.23 26.40
N GLU A 272 25.02 -10.16 26.03
CA GLU A 272 25.64 -9.02 25.34
C GLU A 272 25.05 -8.87 23.92
N VAL A 273 24.98 -9.96 23.15
CA VAL A 273 24.36 -9.98 21.83
C VAL A 273 22.87 -9.61 21.89
N LYS A 274 22.13 -10.08 22.91
CA LYS A 274 20.72 -9.67 23.11
C LYS A 274 20.59 -8.17 23.34
N GLN A 275 21.46 -7.60 24.16
CA GLN A 275 21.46 -6.16 24.42
C GLN A 275 21.64 -5.38 23.12
N VAL A 276 22.61 -5.79 22.28
CA VAL A 276 22.86 -5.16 20.98
C VAL A 276 21.63 -5.24 20.08
N ILE A 277 21.02 -6.42 19.94
CA ILE A 277 19.82 -6.62 19.11
C ILE A 277 18.68 -5.70 19.56
N VAL A 278 18.39 -5.67 20.86
CA VAL A 278 17.30 -4.84 21.39
C VAL A 278 17.57 -3.35 21.16
N LYS A 279 18.81 -2.90 21.38
CA LYS A 279 19.19 -1.50 21.16
C LYS A 279 19.06 -1.11 19.69
N ILE A 280 19.45 -1.99 18.76
CA ILE A 280 19.29 -1.79 17.32
C ILE A 280 17.81 -1.70 16.94
N ILE A 281 16.98 -2.62 17.44
CA ILE A 281 15.53 -2.62 17.21
C ILE A 281 14.91 -1.30 17.66
N LEU A 282 15.20 -0.87 18.89
CA LEU A 282 14.68 0.39 19.43
C LEU A 282 15.19 1.59 18.65
N PHE A 283 16.48 1.61 18.30
CA PHE A 283 17.07 2.70 17.52
C PHE A 283 16.41 2.86 16.16
N LYS A 284 16.27 1.77 15.42
CA LYS A 284 15.60 1.77 14.11
C LYS A 284 14.17 2.25 14.26
N ILE A 285 13.38 1.65 15.16
CA ILE A 285 11.97 2.03 15.39
C ILE A 285 11.82 3.52 15.72
N LEU A 286 12.67 4.07 16.58
CA LEU A 286 12.60 5.48 16.97
C LEU A 286 13.04 6.43 15.86
N ASN A 287 13.90 5.99 14.95
CA ASN A 287 14.25 6.75 13.75
C ASN A 287 13.19 6.66 12.65
N LEU A 288 12.32 5.64 12.65
CA LEU A 288 11.14 5.59 11.79
C LEU A 288 10.09 6.61 12.18
N LYS A 289 10.19 7.27 13.35
CA LYS A 289 9.13 8.11 13.92
C LYS A 289 8.60 9.18 12.95
N THR A 290 9.48 9.86 12.22
CA THR A 290 9.07 10.87 11.24
C THR A 290 8.31 10.23 10.08
N MET A 291 8.83 9.13 9.54
CA MET A 291 8.16 8.36 8.48
C MET A 291 6.80 7.83 8.96
N VAL A 292 6.72 7.18 10.12
CA VAL A 292 5.47 6.65 10.68
C VAL A 292 4.46 7.76 10.94
N LYS A 293 4.90 8.93 11.39
CA LYS A 293 4.04 10.10 11.55
C LYS A 293 3.47 10.57 10.21
N ASN A 294 4.32 10.69 9.19
CA ASN A 294 3.90 11.12 7.85
C ASN A 294 3.00 10.07 7.19
N LEU A 295 3.35 8.79 7.33
CA LEU A 295 2.55 7.65 6.87
C LEU A 295 1.15 7.70 7.45
N LYS A 296 1.01 7.82 8.78
CA LYS A 296 -0.31 7.93 9.43
C LYS A 296 -1.16 9.07 8.89
N LYS A 297 -0.52 10.23 8.66
CA LYS A 297 -1.19 11.39 8.08
C LYS A 297 -1.64 11.10 6.65
N GLU A 298 -0.73 10.58 5.82
CA GLU A 298 -0.97 10.33 4.41
C GLU A 298 -2.06 9.27 4.19
N VAL A 299 -2.10 8.25 5.04
CA VAL A 299 -3.10 7.20 4.92
C VAL A 299 -4.37 7.49 5.71
N ASN A 300 -4.46 8.53 6.55
CA ASN A 300 -5.55 8.75 7.51
C ASN A 300 -5.74 7.56 8.48
N LEU A 301 -4.70 7.19 9.22
CA LEU A 301 -4.82 6.25 10.35
C LEU A 301 -5.03 7.05 11.65
N GLU A 302 -6.28 7.09 12.14
CA GLU A 302 -6.61 7.59 13.48
C GLU A 302 -6.34 6.51 14.56
N ILE A 303 -6.11 6.95 15.80
CA ILE A 303 -5.84 6.11 16.99
C ILE A 303 -7.15 5.74 17.66
#